data_AF-A0A5E9ALF9-F1
#
_entry.id   AF-A0A5E9ALF9-F1
#
_cell.length_a   1.000
_cell.length_b   1.000
_cell.length_c   1.000
_cell.angle_alpha   90.00
_cell.angle_beta   90.00
_cell.angle_gamma   90.00
#
_symmetry.space_group_name_H-M   'P 1'
#
loop_
_entity.id
_entity.type
_entity.pdbx_description
1 polymer ?
#
loop_
_entity_poly.entity_id
_entity_poly.type
_entity_poly.pdbx_seq_one_letter_code
_entity_poly.pdbx_strand_id
1 'polypeptide(L)'
;MMFDHHSYYDPATAIDDSDAPHGFDPATQYRRWSGAGFSDADCQGFYKSGYVITRSGLVIDRYHGGALSTCDFRTRFPVTEFGIALSRGTCQVPVHRATSLADVARIVEKINSSVNRRLLFRGQTKSYSLAREKPNSFFRIPDLGEVSLMPSVWRRVLRDRPNVYHWFRNLTLFEWSSIIYSSVDILDIDRRVLKAQASGDWITTIGDMEDSEDPVLKKFGQLRADMTMEFGNRLDWPLSTLLQHYGLYSPALDLTTELDVAIFFATHRFKKESGISAYQFVGSNARQAVIYVIKEDRNESTNYERIRLLDELDPQRPKLQSCVIFGSGPDAMNLAADFLQGIIFLDFDLAGPGRIGVGHIFPREEDDRFLAALKSNLTGRPREALTDFYSH
;
A
#
# COMPACT_ATOMS: atom_id res chain seq x y z
N MET A 1 2.54 12.41 23.54
CA MET A 1 1.85 12.56 22.24
C MET A 1 1.56 11.15 21.75
N MET A 2 0.31 10.81 21.48
CA MET A 2 -0.07 9.49 20.95
C MET A 2 0.41 9.42 19.49
N PHE A 3 0.94 8.28 19.06
CA PHE A 3 1.39 8.11 17.68
C PHE A 3 0.19 8.03 16.75
N ASP A 4 0.19 8.83 15.70
CA ASP A 4 -0.89 9.00 14.72
C ASP A 4 -0.37 9.03 13.28
N HIS A 5 -1.24 9.31 12.30
CA HIS A 5 -0.83 9.39 10.90
C HIS A 5 0.19 10.50 10.62
N HIS A 6 0.05 11.66 11.29
CA HIS A 6 0.97 12.79 11.12
C HIS A 6 2.40 12.43 11.54
N SER A 7 2.53 11.54 12.51
CA SER A 7 3.79 11.03 13.05
C SER A 7 4.70 10.39 11.98
N TYR A 8 4.16 9.85 10.88
CA TYR A 8 4.98 9.28 9.79
C TYR A 8 5.84 10.30 9.07
N TYR A 9 5.41 11.56 9.03
CA TYR A 9 6.11 12.67 8.38
C TYR A 9 7.11 13.35 9.31
N ASP A 10 7.26 12.86 10.54
CA ASP A 10 8.28 13.33 11.47
C ASP A 10 9.38 12.30 11.68
N PRO A 11 10.58 12.50 11.08
CA PRO A 11 11.72 11.62 11.31
C PRO A 11 12.10 11.47 12.78
N ALA A 12 11.86 12.48 13.62
CA ALA A 12 12.20 12.45 15.03
C ALA A 12 11.15 11.73 15.91
N THR A 13 9.95 11.50 15.38
CA THR A 13 8.92 10.79 16.14
C THR A 13 9.25 9.30 16.23
N ALA A 14 9.34 8.81 17.46
CA ALA A 14 9.57 7.40 17.75
C ALA A 14 8.36 6.57 17.31
N ILE A 15 8.61 5.48 16.57
CA ILE A 15 7.56 4.55 16.16
C ILE A 15 7.00 3.84 17.39
N ASP A 16 5.67 3.87 17.52
CA ASP A 16 4.91 3.15 18.55
C ASP A 16 4.74 1.66 18.18
N ASP A 17 5.15 0.79 19.08
CA ASP A 17 5.00 -0.67 19.02
C ASP A 17 4.29 -1.26 20.24
N SER A 18 3.48 -0.46 20.93
CA SER A 18 2.67 -0.91 22.06
C SER A 18 1.69 -2.04 21.70
N ASP A 19 1.27 -2.09 20.43
CA ASP A 19 0.39 -3.14 19.89
C ASP A 19 1.15 -4.40 19.41
N ALA A 20 2.45 -4.52 19.71
CA ALA A 20 3.23 -5.68 19.31
C ALA A 20 2.71 -6.98 19.96
N PRO A 21 2.60 -8.10 19.21
CA PRO A 21 2.17 -9.36 19.79
C PRO A 21 3.09 -9.83 20.93
N HIS A 22 2.50 -10.13 22.09
CA HIS A 22 3.23 -10.65 23.24
C HIS A 22 3.97 -11.96 22.91
N GLY A 23 5.31 -11.88 22.86
CA GLY A 23 6.20 -13.00 22.58
C GLY A 23 7.07 -12.83 21.33
N PHE A 24 7.01 -11.68 20.67
CA PHE A 24 7.98 -11.25 19.64
C PHE A 24 9.05 -10.28 20.16
N ASP A 25 9.15 -10.13 21.49
CA ASP A 25 10.24 -9.38 22.11
C ASP A 25 11.61 -10.07 21.90
N PRO A 26 12.71 -9.31 21.81
CA PRO A 26 14.03 -9.86 21.52
C PRO A 26 14.48 -10.98 22.46
N ALA A 27 14.24 -10.84 23.77
CA ALA A 27 14.72 -11.79 24.77
C ALA A 27 13.98 -13.13 24.69
N THR A 28 12.68 -13.11 24.45
CA THR A 28 11.89 -14.31 24.20
C THR A 28 12.28 -14.98 22.89
N GLN A 29 12.47 -14.21 21.82
CA GLN A 29 12.91 -14.75 20.53
C GLN A 29 14.28 -15.41 20.62
N TYR A 30 15.23 -14.78 21.29
CA TYR A 30 16.56 -15.34 21.52
C TYR A 30 16.50 -16.70 22.24
N ARG A 31 15.74 -16.79 23.33
CA ARG A 31 15.56 -18.06 24.08
C ARG A 31 14.96 -19.16 23.22
N ARG A 32 14.00 -18.83 22.34
CA ARG A 32 13.40 -19.82 21.42
C ARG A 32 14.38 -20.31 20.37
N TRP A 33 15.14 -19.40 19.76
CA TRP A 33 16.14 -19.77 18.75
C TRP A 33 17.26 -20.62 19.35
N SER A 34 17.78 -20.20 20.51
CA SER A 34 18.81 -20.96 21.23
C SER A 34 18.30 -22.33 21.69
N GLY A 35 17.06 -22.41 22.22
CA GLY A 35 16.42 -23.67 22.58
C GLY A 35 16.16 -24.62 21.41
N ALA A 36 16.10 -24.10 20.18
CA ALA A 36 16.02 -24.89 18.95
C ALA A 36 17.40 -25.32 18.41
N GLY A 37 18.49 -25.01 19.11
CA GLY A 37 19.85 -25.47 18.79
C GLY A 37 20.64 -24.58 17.82
N PHE A 38 20.18 -23.35 17.57
CA PHE A 38 20.91 -22.40 16.72
C PHE A 38 22.01 -21.66 17.48
N SER A 39 23.07 -21.28 16.76
CA SER A 39 24.18 -20.50 17.33
C SER A 39 23.74 -19.09 17.73
N ASP A 40 24.45 -18.45 18.66
CA ASP A 40 24.15 -17.07 19.07
C ASP A 40 24.17 -16.09 17.90
N ALA A 41 25.11 -16.26 16.97
CA ALA A 41 25.21 -15.44 15.76
C ALA A 41 23.98 -15.63 14.85
N ASP A 42 23.53 -16.88 14.66
CA ASP A 42 22.32 -17.15 13.88
C ASP A 42 21.06 -16.63 14.57
N CYS A 43 20.94 -16.79 15.89
CA CYS A 43 19.82 -16.25 16.67
C CYS A 43 19.67 -14.73 16.45
N GLN A 44 20.78 -13.99 16.54
CA GLN A 44 20.78 -12.55 16.30
C GLN A 44 20.47 -12.21 14.84
N GLY A 45 21.10 -12.91 13.89
CA GLY A 45 20.90 -12.68 12.46
C GLY A 45 19.48 -12.96 12.00
N PHE A 46 18.83 -14.01 12.51
CA PHE A 46 17.44 -14.33 12.22
C PHE A 46 16.49 -13.28 12.77
N TYR A 47 16.66 -12.90 14.04
CA TYR A 47 15.83 -11.86 14.65
C TYR A 47 15.96 -10.52 13.91
N LYS A 48 17.18 -10.06 13.61
CA LYS A 48 17.44 -8.83 12.82
C LYS A 48 16.91 -8.89 11.40
N SER A 49 16.78 -10.10 10.85
CA SER A 49 16.20 -10.30 9.52
C SER A 49 14.68 -10.45 9.58
N GLY A 50 14.05 -10.34 10.75
CA GLY A 50 12.59 -10.42 10.89
C GLY A 50 12.01 -11.83 10.96
N TYR A 51 12.82 -12.86 11.20
CA TYR A 51 12.28 -14.18 11.49
C TYR A 51 11.93 -14.30 12.97
N VAL A 52 10.73 -14.80 13.26
CA VAL A 52 10.26 -15.03 14.62
C VAL A 52 9.75 -16.45 14.80
N ILE A 53 10.03 -17.06 15.95
CA ILE A 53 9.46 -18.34 16.35
C ILE A 53 8.20 -18.06 17.17
N THR A 54 7.08 -18.66 16.78
CA THR A 54 5.81 -18.62 17.53
C THR A 54 5.86 -19.55 18.76
N ARG A 55 4.80 -19.54 19.58
CA ARG A 55 4.68 -20.50 20.70
C ARG A 55 4.55 -21.96 20.24
N SER A 56 4.06 -22.19 19.01
CA SER A 56 3.88 -23.54 18.45
C SER A 56 5.15 -24.10 17.81
N GLY A 57 6.27 -23.37 17.82
CA GLY A 57 7.52 -23.80 17.17
C GLY A 57 7.53 -23.59 15.65
N LEU A 58 6.64 -22.74 15.13
CA LEU A 58 6.64 -22.29 13.74
C LEU A 58 7.54 -21.05 13.61
N VAL A 59 8.43 -21.03 12.63
CA VAL A 59 9.18 -19.84 12.21
C VAL A 59 8.33 -19.08 11.19
N ILE A 60 8.21 -17.77 11.36
CA ILE A 60 7.51 -16.87 10.46
C ILE A 60 8.51 -15.83 9.93
N ASP A 61 8.59 -15.67 8.61
CA ASP A 61 9.24 -14.53 7.97
C ASP A 61 8.25 -13.36 7.85
N ARG A 62 8.32 -12.41 8.77
CA ARG A 62 7.35 -11.29 8.84
C ARG A 62 7.34 -10.35 7.63
N TYR A 63 8.34 -10.45 6.75
CA TYR A 63 8.31 -9.68 5.50
C TYR A 63 7.31 -10.28 4.52
N HIS A 64 7.12 -11.60 4.52
CA HIS A 64 6.32 -12.28 3.49
C HIS A 64 5.17 -13.11 4.05
N GLY A 65 5.34 -13.76 5.19
CA GLY A 65 4.41 -14.71 5.78
C GLY A 65 3.63 -14.11 6.94
N GLY A 66 2.32 -13.90 6.75
CA GLY A 66 1.42 -13.41 7.79
C GLY A 66 1.40 -14.28 9.05
N ALA A 67 0.81 -13.76 10.13
CA ALA A 67 0.73 -14.41 11.46
C ALA A 67 -0.28 -15.58 11.51
N LEU A 68 -0.07 -16.58 10.65
CA LEU A 68 -0.90 -17.78 10.55
C LEU A 68 -0.18 -18.97 11.20
N SER A 69 -0.95 -19.86 11.84
CA SER A 69 -0.44 -21.07 12.48
C SER A 69 -0.12 -22.21 11.51
N THR A 70 -0.20 -21.98 10.20
CA THR A 70 0.05 -22.97 9.15
C THR A 70 1.45 -22.83 8.57
N CYS A 71 1.97 -23.94 8.03
CA CYS A 71 3.26 -24.00 7.39
C CYS A 71 3.11 -24.06 5.86
N ASP A 72 3.92 -23.30 5.14
CA ASP A 72 3.99 -23.31 3.66
C ASP A 72 5.38 -23.62 3.11
N PHE A 73 6.39 -23.78 3.99
CA PHE A 73 7.79 -24.04 3.66
C PHE A 73 8.43 -22.98 2.74
N ARG A 74 7.87 -21.77 2.68
CA ARG A 74 8.35 -20.65 1.87
C ARG A 74 8.49 -19.36 2.68
N THR A 75 7.50 -19.10 3.52
CA THR A 75 7.42 -17.93 4.42
C THR A 75 7.25 -18.36 5.87
N ARG A 76 6.70 -19.57 6.08
CA ARG A 76 6.42 -20.17 7.37
C ARG A 76 6.97 -21.59 7.39
N PHE A 77 7.77 -21.91 8.40
CA PHE A 77 8.55 -23.15 8.45
C PHE A 77 8.42 -23.82 9.82
N PRO A 78 8.46 -25.16 9.93
CA PRO A 78 8.75 -25.79 11.20
C PRO A 78 10.16 -25.41 11.62
N VAL A 79 10.38 -25.07 12.89
CA VAL A 79 11.71 -24.63 13.37
C VAL A 79 12.82 -25.64 13.07
N THR A 80 12.47 -26.94 13.08
CA THR A 80 13.39 -28.05 12.77
C THR A 80 13.89 -28.08 11.33
N GLU A 81 13.16 -27.47 10.40
CA GLU A 81 13.49 -27.47 8.97
C GLU A 81 14.00 -26.11 8.47
N PHE A 82 13.85 -25.06 9.28
CA PHE A 82 14.12 -23.69 8.88
C PHE A 82 15.53 -23.47 8.30
N GLY A 83 16.58 -23.98 8.96
CA GLY A 83 17.95 -23.83 8.47
C GLY A 83 18.20 -24.50 7.11
N ILE A 84 17.58 -25.66 6.88
CA ILE A 84 17.66 -26.37 5.60
C ILE A 84 16.88 -25.60 4.53
N ALA A 85 15.66 -25.16 4.85
CA ALA A 85 14.84 -24.40 3.92
C ALA A 85 15.51 -23.10 3.48
N LEU A 86 16.13 -22.36 4.40
CA LEU A 86 16.83 -21.12 4.09
C LEU A 86 18.03 -21.34 3.14
N SER A 87 18.75 -22.47 3.29
CA SER A 87 19.91 -22.78 2.45
C SER A 87 19.56 -23.36 1.07
N ARG A 88 18.39 -24.02 0.93
CA ARG A 88 17.98 -24.71 -0.31
C ARG A 88 16.86 -24.03 -1.09
N GLY A 89 16.16 -23.08 -0.48
CA GLY A 89 15.10 -22.34 -1.14
C GLY A 89 15.62 -21.66 -2.41
N THR A 90 14.78 -21.64 -3.45
CA THR A 90 15.12 -21.02 -4.72
C THR A 90 13.93 -20.20 -5.19
N CYS A 91 14.19 -18.95 -5.58
CA CYS A 91 13.20 -18.15 -6.26
C CYS A 91 13.04 -18.63 -7.71
N GLN A 92 11.82 -19.01 -8.07
CA GLN A 92 11.49 -19.53 -9.41
C GLN A 92 10.96 -18.43 -10.35
N VAL A 93 10.99 -17.17 -9.91
CA VAL A 93 10.49 -16.05 -10.71
C VAL A 93 11.42 -15.79 -11.89
N PRO A 94 10.94 -15.88 -13.14
CA PRO A 94 11.77 -15.61 -14.31
C PRO A 94 12.09 -14.11 -14.43
N VAL A 95 13.33 -13.84 -14.84
CA VAL A 95 13.81 -12.50 -15.18
C VAL A 95 13.97 -12.40 -16.70
N HIS A 96 13.30 -11.43 -17.28
CA HIS A 96 13.31 -11.15 -18.71
C HIS A 96 14.00 -9.81 -18.99
N ARG A 97 14.65 -9.72 -20.14
CA ARG A 97 15.23 -8.48 -20.67
C ARG A 97 14.53 -8.20 -22.00
N ALA A 98 13.59 -7.27 -21.97
CA ALA A 98 12.87 -6.86 -23.18
C ALA A 98 13.76 -5.92 -23.99
N THR A 99 13.73 -6.06 -25.31
CA THR A 99 14.50 -5.23 -26.26
C THR A 99 13.67 -4.15 -26.95
N SER A 100 12.36 -4.14 -26.71
CA SER A 100 11.42 -3.12 -27.20
C SER A 100 10.11 -3.19 -26.42
N LEU A 101 9.24 -2.19 -26.57
CA LEU A 101 7.87 -2.23 -26.03
C LEU A 101 7.04 -3.40 -26.59
N ALA A 102 7.23 -3.76 -27.86
CA ALA A 102 6.59 -4.92 -28.46
C ALA A 102 7.08 -6.23 -27.81
N ASP A 103 8.35 -6.30 -27.43
CA ASP A 103 8.91 -7.44 -26.69
C ASP A 103 8.35 -7.53 -25.27
N VAL A 104 8.16 -6.40 -24.57
CA VAL A 104 7.46 -6.36 -23.27
C VAL A 104 6.07 -7.00 -23.39
N ALA A 105 5.27 -6.59 -24.38
CA ALA A 105 3.94 -7.14 -24.60
C ALA A 105 3.96 -8.66 -24.87
N ARG A 106 4.89 -9.14 -25.70
CA ARG A 106 5.07 -10.58 -25.96
C ARG A 106 5.46 -11.37 -24.71
N ILE A 107 6.32 -10.82 -23.86
CA ILE A 107 6.70 -11.46 -22.58
C ILE A 107 5.49 -11.53 -21.64
N VAL A 108 4.72 -10.45 -21.51
CA VAL A 108 3.50 -10.43 -20.71
C VAL A 108 2.48 -11.44 -21.20
N GLU A 109 2.25 -11.54 -22.52
CA GLU A 109 1.35 -12.53 -23.11
C GLU A 109 1.81 -13.96 -22.82
N LYS A 110 3.12 -14.22 -22.93
CA LYS A 110 3.70 -15.51 -22.56
C LYS A 110 3.46 -15.84 -21.08
N ILE A 111 3.69 -14.91 -20.16
CA ILE A 111 3.42 -15.12 -18.73
C ILE A 111 1.92 -15.39 -18.53
N ASN A 112 1.06 -14.57 -19.14
CA ASN A 112 -0.40 -14.69 -19.05
C ASN A 112 -0.90 -16.07 -19.52
N SER A 113 -0.31 -16.64 -20.58
CA SER A 113 -0.65 -17.98 -21.07
C SER A 113 -0.42 -19.11 -20.05
N SER A 114 0.46 -18.88 -19.07
CA SER A 114 0.76 -19.83 -17.99
C SER A 114 0.02 -19.56 -16.68
N VAL A 115 -0.67 -18.42 -16.59
CA VAL A 115 -1.30 -17.94 -15.36
C VAL A 115 -2.82 -17.92 -15.54
N ASN A 116 -3.54 -18.76 -14.78
CA ASN A 116 -5.02 -18.84 -14.84
C ASN A 116 -5.73 -17.74 -14.02
N ARG A 117 -5.20 -16.52 -14.04
CA ARG A 117 -5.68 -15.35 -13.29
C ARG A 117 -5.29 -14.08 -14.02
N ARG A 118 -5.95 -12.97 -13.70
CA ARG A 118 -5.57 -11.65 -14.20
C ARG A 118 -4.15 -11.31 -13.75
N LEU A 119 -3.40 -10.65 -14.62
CA LEU A 119 -2.11 -10.07 -14.29
C LEU A 119 -2.27 -8.61 -13.86
N LEU A 120 -1.47 -8.25 -12.86
CA LEU A 120 -1.28 -6.90 -12.35
C LEU A 120 0.16 -6.49 -12.61
N PHE A 121 0.39 -5.19 -12.73
CA PHE A 121 1.68 -4.64 -13.12
C PHE A 121 2.13 -3.57 -12.14
N ARG A 122 3.45 -3.48 -11.96
CA ARG A 122 4.09 -2.37 -11.24
C ARG A 122 5.35 -1.94 -11.98
N GLY A 123 5.38 -0.70 -12.42
CA GLY A 123 6.57 -0.09 -13.00
C GLY A 123 7.44 0.57 -11.94
N GLN A 124 8.76 0.43 -12.08
CA GLN A 124 9.73 1.17 -11.27
C GLN A 124 10.94 1.55 -12.12
N THR A 125 11.54 2.72 -11.84
CA THR A 125 12.74 3.18 -12.56
C THR A 125 13.97 2.31 -12.31
N LYS A 126 13.93 1.47 -11.26
CA LYS A 126 14.91 0.44 -10.96
C LYS A 126 14.31 -0.62 -10.05
N SER A 127 14.91 -1.81 -10.03
CA SER A 127 14.60 -2.83 -9.03
C SER A 127 15.17 -2.45 -7.66
N TYR A 128 14.43 -2.80 -6.60
CA TYR A 128 14.87 -2.64 -5.21
C TYR A 128 14.93 -4.00 -4.51
N SER A 129 15.85 -4.13 -3.57
CA SER A 129 16.02 -5.34 -2.77
C SER A 129 15.98 -5.07 -1.28
N LEU A 130 15.60 -6.10 -0.52
CA LEU A 130 15.65 -6.09 0.93
C LEU A 130 17.08 -6.38 1.38
N ALA A 131 17.65 -5.46 2.16
CA ALA A 131 18.99 -5.60 2.73
C ALA A 131 18.91 -6.28 4.11
N ARG A 132 18.70 -7.60 4.14
CA ARG A 132 18.67 -8.41 5.37
C ARG A 132 19.92 -9.27 5.49
N GLU A 133 20.38 -9.48 6.71
CA GLU A 133 21.56 -10.34 6.99
C GLU A 133 21.31 -11.80 6.57
N LYS A 134 20.10 -12.29 6.82
CA LYS A 134 19.64 -13.64 6.47
C LYS A 134 18.46 -13.49 5.49
N PRO A 135 18.68 -13.30 4.18
CA PRO A 135 17.60 -13.11 3.22
C PRO A 135 16.79 -14.40 3.04
N ASN A 136 15.51 -14.28 2.70
CA ASN A 136 14.68 -15.43 2.36
C ASN A 136 14.98 -15.89 0.93
N SER A 137 15.51 -17.11 0.83
CA SER A 137 16.01 -17.68 -0.43
C SER A 137 14.90 -17.94 -1.47
N PHE A 138 13.65 -18.10 -1.05
CA PHE A 138 12.49 -18.23 -1.96
C PHE A 138 12.11 -16.92 -2.66
N PHE A 139 12.62 -15.78 -2.17
CA PHE A 139 12.39 -14.45 -2.75
C PHE A 139 13.68 -13.80 -3.26
N ARG A 140 14.80 -14.51 -3.14
CA ARG A 140 16.11 -14.07 -3.61
C ARG A 140 16.31 -14.49 -5.06
N ILE A 141 16.40 -13.51 -5.93
CA ILE A 141 16.72 -13.69 -7.34
C ILE A 141 18.23 -13.51 -7.54
N PRO A 142 18.90 -14.38 -8.32
CA PRO A 142 20.30 -14.18 -8.70
C PRO A 142 20.53 -12.75 -9.21
N ASP A 143 21.64 -12.13 -8.77
CA ASP A 143 22.06 -10.76 -9.11
C ASP A 143 21.15 -9.60 -8.66
N LEU A 144 19.87 -9.85 -8.33
CA LEU A 144 18.95 -8.82 -7.83
C LEU A 144 18.82 -8.83 -6.31
N GLY A 145 19.12 -9.95 -5.66
CA GLY A 145 18.89 -10.13 -4.24
C GLY A 145 17.43 -10.43 -3.91
N GLU A 146 17.05 -10.23 -2.66
CA GLU A 146 15.68 -10.46 -2.20
C GLU A 146 14.75 -9.33 -2.67
N VAL A 147 13.74 -9.62 -3.47
CA VAL A 147 12.90 -8.60 -4.12
C VAL A 147 12.14 -7.76 -3.09
N SER A 148 12.18 -6.43 -3.24
CA SER A 148 11.40 -5.49 -2.42
C SER A 148 10.25 -4.85 -3.21
N LEU A 149 9.05 -5.31 -2.91
CA LEU A 149 7.77 -4.69 -3.28
C LEU A 149 7.09 -4.04 -2.05
N MET A 150 7.88 -3.64 -1.05
CA MET A 150 7.34 -3.04 0.16
C MET A 150 6.77 -1.63 -0.10
N PRO A 151 5.55 -1.33 0.40
CA PRO A 151 5.02 0.02 0.51
C PRO A 151 5.97 1.01 1.21
N SER A 152 5.80 2.29 0.90
CA SER A 152 6.68 3.37 1.40
C SER A 152 6.62 3.50 2.93
N VAL A 153 5.46 3.25 3.55
CA VAL A 153 5.30 3.36 5.01
C VAL A 153 6.21 2.41 5.75
N TRP A 154 6.35 1.16 5.27
CA TRP A 154 7.20 0.18 5.94
C TRP A 154 8.68 0.54 5.82
N ARG A 155 9.11 1.15 4.72
CA ARG A 155 10.48 1.68 4.59
C ARG A 155 10.74 2.79 5.60
N ARG A 156 9.74 3.66 5.84
CA ARG A 156 9.81 4.71 6.87
C ARG A 156 9.84 4.13 8.29
N VAL A 157 9.01 3.14 8.56
CA VAL A 157 8.86 2.48 9.88
C VAL A 157 10.12 1.68 10.25
N LEU A 158 10.65 0.90 9.31
CA LEU A 158 11.77 -0.01 9.57
C LEU A 158 13.15 0.66 9.49
N ARG A 159 13.26 1.88 8.94
CA ARG A 159 14.55 2.55 8.69
C ARG A 159 15.45 2.57 9.93
N ASP A 160 14.87 2.92 11.08
CA ASP A 160 15.61 3.14 12.32
C ASP A 160 15.38 1.98 13.33
N ARG A 161 14.29 1.22 13.17
CA ARG A 161 13.90 0.09 14.04
C ARG A 161 13.42 -1.10 13.19
N PRO A 162 14.33 -1.93 12.62
CA PRO A 162 13.96 -2.99 11.67
C PRO A 162 13.09 -4.11 12.25
N ASN A 163 12.98 -4.22 13.58
CA ASN A 163 12.22 -5.26 14.27
C ASN A 163 10.95 -4.73 14.96
N VAL A 164 10.55 -3.49 14.70
CA VAL A 164 9.35 -2.88 15.28
C VAL A 164 8.08 -3.54 14.74
N TYR A 165 7.10 -3.83 15.60
CA TYR A 165 5.77 -4.32 15.19
C TYR A 165 4.78 -3.17 15.27
N HIS A 166 4.55 -2.53 14.13
CA HIS A 166 3.76 -1.32 14.05
C HIS A 166 2.53 -1.57 13.18
N TRP A 167 1.35 -1.36 13.75
CA TRP A 167 0.10 -1.34 12.99
C TRP A 167 -0.09 0.03 12.37
N PHE A 168 -0.41 0.06 11.07
CA PHE A 168 -0.61 1.32 10.36
C PHE A 168 -1.71 2.15 11.02
N ARG A 169 -1.43 3.44 11.23
CA ARG A 169 -2.38 4.42 11.73
C ARG A 169 -2.88 5.26 10.55
N ASN A 170 -4.15 5.07 10.20
CA ASN A 170 -4.81 5.86 9.17
C ASN A 170 -5.06 7.31 9.69
N LEU A 171 -5.48 8.21 8.80
CA LEU A 171 -6.12 9.47 9.25
C LEU A 171 -7.28 9.13 10.18
N THR A 172 -7.52 9.98 11.16
CA THR A 172 -8.58 9.77 12.15
C THR A 172 -9.96 9.83 11.51
N LEU A 173 -10.97 9.26 12.18
CA LEU A 173 -12.37 9.38 11.76
C LEU A 173 -12.78 10.85 11.56
N PHE A 174 -12.27 11.76 12.41
CA PHE A 174 -12.55 13.19 12.30
C PHE A 174 -11.96 13.80 11.03
N GLU A 175 -10.70 13.50 10.71
CA GLU A 175 -10.06 14.00 9.49
C GLU A 175 -10.73 13.47 8.23
N TRP A 176 -11.05 12.17 8.19
CA TRP A 176 -11.80 11.59 7.09
C TRP A 176 -13.20 12.20 6.95
N SER A 177 -13.89 12.41 8.07
CA SER A 177 -15.19 13.09 8.08
C SER A 177 -15.08 14.50 7.51
N SER A 178 -14.06 15.28 7.89
CA SER A 178 -13.85 16.63 7.36
C SER A 178 -13.64 16.61 5.85
N ILE A 179 -12.85 15.67 5.33
CA ILE A 179 -12.63 15.51 3.89
C ILE A 179 -13.94 15.13 3.18
N ILE A 180 -14.63 14.10 3.66
CA ILE A 180 -15.79 13.53 2.97
C ILE A 180 -16.98 14.50 3.01
N TYR A 181 -17.23 15.11 4.16
CA TYR A 181 -18.35 16.02 4.36
C TYR A 181 -18.14 17.38 3.69
N SER A 182 -16.93 17.68 3.18
CA SER A 182 -16.71 18.87 2.35
C SER A 182 -17.50 18.87 1.04
N SER A 183 -18.02 17.71 0.63
CA SER A 183 -18.94 17.60 -0.51
C SER A 183 -20.38 18.02 -0.18
N VAL A 184 -20.68 18.31 1.09
CA VAL A 184 -22.02 18.64 1.59
C VAL A 184 -22.03 20.05 2.18
N ASP A 185 -23.07 20.82 1.91
CA ASP A 185 -23.30 22.11 2.57
C ASP A 185 -23.80 21.87 4.00
N ILE A 186 -22.87 21.83 4.97
CA ILE A 186 -23.17 21.62 6.39
C ILE A 186 -24.11 22.70 6.94
N LEU A 187 -24.04 23.94 6.45
CA LEU A 187 -24.95 25.01 6.90
C LEU A 187 -26.39 24.76 6.41
N ASP A 188 -26.55 24.18 5.22
CA ASP A 188 -27.86 23.75 4.74
C ASP A 188 -28.40 22.55 5.54
N ILE A 189 -27.53 21.60 5.90
CA ILE A 189 -27.91 20.50 6.81
C ILE A 189 -28.43 21.05 8.14
N ASP A 190 -27.67 21.93 8.79
CA ASP A 190 -28.06 22.52 10.09
C ASP A 190 -29.40 23.26 9.98
N ARG A 191 -29.60 24.04 8.90
CA ARG A 191 -30.86 24.73 8.63
C ARG A 191 -32.03 23.76 8.50
N ARG A 192 -31.84 22.64 7.79
CA ARG A 192 -32.88 21.62 7.59
C ARG A 192 -33.22 20.89 8.88
N VAL A 193 -32.21 20.55 9.69
CA VAL A 193 -32.41 19.94 11.02
C VAL A 193 -33.24 20.86 11.90
N LEU A 194 -32.88 22.14 11.99
CA LEU A 194 -33.64 23.13 12.79
C LEU A 194 -35.08 23.29 12.30
N LYS A 195 -35.29 23.28 10.97
CA LYS A 195 -36.63 23.36 10.38
C LYS A 195 -37.48 22.13 10.70
N ALA A 196 -36.91 20.94 10.62
CA ALA A 196 -37.59 19.69 10.95
C ALA A 196 -37.97 19.66 12.44
N GLN A 197 -37.03 20.02 13.32
CA GLN A 197 -37.27 20.16 14.76
C GLN A 197 -38.37 21.17 15.09
N ALA A 198 -38.39 22.32 14.41
CA ALA A 198 -39.45 23.32 14.56
C ALA A 198 -40.83 22.82 14.08
N SER A 199 -40.86 21.82 13.21
CA SER A 199 -42.08 21.20 12.68
C SER A 199 -42.55 20.01 13.53
N GLY A 200 -41.84 19.67 14.61
CA GLY A 200 -42.16 18.58 15.52
C GLY A 200 -41.40 17.28 15.27
N ASP A 201 -40.50 17.24 14.28
CA ASP A 201 -39.68 16.06 14.01
C ASP A 201 -38.52 15.96 15.01
N TRP A 202 -38.21 14.75 15.44
CA TRP A 202 -37.11 14.50 16.36
C TRP A 202 -35.85 14.09 15.60
N ILE A 203 -35.03 15.06 15.19
CA ILE A 203 -33.74 14.79 14.51
C ILE A 203 -32.59 15.10 15.46
N THR A 204 -32.10 14.08 16.17
CA THR A 204 -31.02 14.21 17.17
C THR A 204 -29.89 13.21 16.98
N THR A 205 -30.17 12.07 16.36
CA THR A 205 -29.21 11.00 16.11
C THR A 205 -28.92 10.84 14.62
N ILE A 206 -27.89 10.06 14.29
CA ILE A 206 -27.60 9.66 12.91
C ILE A 206 -28.79 8.86 12.34
N GLY A 207 -29.37 7.96 13.13
CA GLY A 207 -30.54 7.16 12.71
C GLY A 207 -31.75 8.05 12.40
N ASP A 208 -32.02 9.05 13.23
CA ASP A 208 -33.12 10.00 12.98
C ASP A 208 -32.94 10.74 11.64
N MET A 209 -31.69 11.06 11.26
CA MET A 209 -31.39 11.66 9.97
C MET A 209 -31.64 10.66 8.83
N GLU A 210 -31.19 9.41 8.96
CA GLU A 210 -31.41 8.35 7.96
C GLU A 210 -32.89 8.05 7.70
N ASP A 211 -33.72 8.17 8.74
CA ASP A 211 -35.16 7.97 8.68
C ASP A 211 -35.94 9.22 8.29
N SER A 212 -35.25 10.35 8.05
CA SER A 212 -35.90 11.61 7.67
C SER A 212 -36.58 11.52 6.30
N GLU A 213 -37.76 12.13 6.20
CA GLU A 213 -38.45 12.36 4.93
C GLU A 213 -37.75 13.42 4.06
N ASP A 214 -36.87 14.26 4.62
CA ASP A 214 -36.03 15.16 3.83
C ASP A 214 -34.91 14.34 3.15
N PRO A 215 -34.90 14.23 1.81
CA PRO A 215 -33.94 13.39 1.10
C PRO A 215 -32.49 13.83 1.29
N VAL A 216 -32.24 15.11 1.60
CA VAL A 216 -30.91 15.65 1.87
C VAL A 216 -30.42 15.20 3.24
N LEU A 217 -31.29 15.32 4.27
CA LEU A 217 -30.97 14.84 5.62
C LEU A 217 -30.80 13.33 5.65
N LYS A 218 -31.65 12.59 4.96
CA LYS A 218 -31.54 11.14 4.76
C LYS A 218 -30.20 10.73 4.17
N LYS A 219 -29.82 11.35 3.06
CA LYS A 219 -28.55 11.05 2.40
C LYS A 219 -27.35 11.39 3.30
N PHE A 220 -27.40 12.51 4.01
CA PHE A 220 -26.32 12.89 4.94
C PHE A 220 -26.26 11.98 6.17
N GLY A 221 -27.41 11.55 6.71
CA GLY A 221 -27.51 10.54 7.76
C GLY A 221 -26.82 9.24 7.34
N GLN A 222 -27.13 8.75 6.12
CA GLN A 222 -26.52 7.53 5.57
C GLN A 222 -25.00 7.67 5.42
N LEU A 223 -24.54 8.83 4.96
CA LEU A 223 -23.11 9.12 4.84
C LEU A 223 -22.41 9.07 6.21
N ARG A 224 -23.04 9.63 7.24
CA ARG A 224 -22.50 9.60 8.62
C ARG A 224 -22.54 8.21 9.24
N ALA A 225 -23.59 7.44 8.97
CA ALA A 225 -23.72 6.06 9.42
C ALA A 225 -22.63 5.19 8.80
N ASP A 226 -22.47 5.25 7.47
CA ASP A 226 -21.40 4.56 6.74
C ASP A 226 -20.03 4.89 7.31
N MET A 227 -19.71 6.18 7.52
CA MET A 227 -18.45 6.59 8.14
C MET A 227 -18.27 6.06 9.55
N THR A 228 -19.29 6.10 10.39
CA THR A 228 -19.15 5.76 11.81
C THR A 228 -19.11 4.25 12.02
N MET A 229 -19.88 3.48 11.26
CA MET A 229 -20.03 2.04 11.43
C MET A 229 -18.97 1.23 10.67
N GLU A 230 -18.50 1.71 9.52
CA GLU A 230 -17.62 0.94 8.64
C GLU A 230 -16.15 1.38 8.70
N PHE A 231 -15.85 2.49 9.38
CA PHE A 231 -14.47 2.93 9.64
C PHE A 231 -13.76 2.01 10.64
N GLY A 232 -12.50 1.66 10.38
CA GLY A 232 -11.79 0.62 11.13
C GLY A 232 -12.20 -0.81 10.74
N ASN A 233 -13.06 -0.95 9.72
CA ASN A 233 -13.53 -2.24 9.23
C ASN A 233 -13.54 -2.27 7.70
N ARG A 234 -14.70 -2.10 7.03
CA ARG A 234 -14.80 -2.21 5.57
C ARG A 234 -14.16 -1.04 4.83
N LEU A 235 -14.02 0.13 5.45
CA LEU A 235 -13.49 1.34 4.79
C LEU A 235 -11.96 1.44 4.83
N ASP A 236 -11.26 0.61 5.61
CA ASP A 236 -9.82 0.80 5.84
C ASP A 236 -8.98 0.66 4.58
N TRP A 237 -9.19 -0.39 3.79
CA TRP A 237 -8.45 -0.62 2.54
C TRP A 237 -8.77 0.40 1.46
N PRO A 238 -10.06 0.74 1.21
CA PRO A 238 -10.36 1.79 0.27
C PRO A 238 -9.80 3.16 0.64
N LEU A 239 -9.91 3.57 1.92
CA LEU A 239 -9.36 4.84 2.37
C LEU A 239 -7.83 4.84 2.29
N SER A 240 -7.17 3.73 2.62
CA SER A 240 -5.72 3.56 2.45
C SER A 240 -5.28 3.64 0.99
N THR A 241 -6.08 3.12 0.06
CA THR A 241 -5.85 3.25 -1.39
C THR A 241 -5.81 4.72 -1.78
N LEU A 242 -6.76 5.53 -1.29
CA LEU A 242 -6.80 6.95 -1.58
C LEU A 242 -5.53 7.64 -1.08
N LEU A 243 -5.14 7.45 0.18
CA LEU A 243 -3.92 8.07 0.75
C LEU A 243 -2.72 7.94 -0.19
N GLN A 244 -2.48 6.72 -0.64
CA GLN A 244 -1.36 6.37 -1.49
C GLN A 244 -1.36 7.11 -2.84
N HIS A 245 -2.49 7.17 -3.54
CA HIS A 245 -2.62 7.85 -4.84
C HIS A 245 -2.48 9.38 -4.77
N TYR A 246 -2.70 9.96 -3.59
CA TYR A 246 -2.52 11.39 -3.36
C TYR A 246 -1.17 11.72 -2.69
N GLY A 247 -0.29 10.73 -2.51
CA GLY A 247 1.09 10.91 -2.03
C GLY A 247 1.28 10.81 -0.53
N LEU A 248 0.25 10.37 0.20
CA LEU A 248 0.30 10.12 1.63
C LEU A 248 0.79 8.70 1.92
N TYR A 249 1.36 8.48 3.09
CA TYR A 249 1.80 7.15 3.51
C TYR A 249 0.62 6.18 3.60
N SER A 250 0.81 4.97 3.09
CA SER A 250 -0.16 3.89 3.24
C SER A 250 0.56 2.54 3.38
N PRO A 251 -0.11 1.52 3.94
CA PRO A 251 0.36 0.15 3.93
C PRO A 251 -0.03 -0.59 2.64
N ALA A 252 -0.53 0.12 1.62
CA ALA A 252 -0.96 -0.46 0.35
C ALA A 252 0.16 -0.37 -0.69
N LEU A 253 0.30 -1.42 -1.48
CA LEU A 253 1.13 -1.40 -2.68
C LEU A 253 0.25 -1.11 -3.89
N ASP A 254 0.50 0.00 -4.58
CA ASP A 254 -0.19 0.30 -5.85
C ASP A 254 0.26 -0.64 -6.95
N LEU A 255 -0.71 -1.32 -7.55
CA LEU A 255 -0.59 -2.05 -8.79
C LEU A 255 -1.60 -1.49 -9.79
N THR A 256 -1.35 -1.75 -11.07
CA THR A 256 -2.26 -1.38 -12.14
C THR A 256 -2.59 -2.60 -12.98
N THR A 257 -3.78 -2.61 -13.56
CA THR A 257 -4.17 -3.64 -14.52
C THR A 257 -3.78 -3.29 -15.95
N GLU A 258 -3.22 -2.10 -16.15
CA GLU A 258 -2.82 -1.58 -17.45
C GLU A 258 -1.30 -1.54 -17.58
N LEU A 259 -0.80 -2.23 -18.60
CA LEU A 259 0.63 -2.28 -18.88
C LEU A 259 1.20 -0.89 -19.22
N ASP A 260 0.44 -0.04 -19.92
CA ASP A 260 0.88 1.31 -20.27
C ASP A 260 1.06 2.21 -19.04
N VAL A 261 0.22 2.06 -18.00
CA VAL A 261 0.38 2.76 -16.71
C VAL A 261 1.65 2.27 -16.00
N ALA A 262 1.93 0.97 -16.01
CA ALA A 262 3.17 0.44 -15.46
C ALA A 262 4.41 0.93 -16.25
N ILE A 263 4.35 0.99 -17.58
CA ILE A 263 5.42 1.56 -18.40
C ILE A 263 5.66 3.03 -18.04
N PHE A 264 4.60 3.81 -17.80
CA PHE A 264 4.72 5.19 -17.33
C PHE A 264 5.57 5.25 -16.05
N PHE A 265 5.20 4.50 -15.00
CA PHE A 265 5.95 4.52 -13.72
C PHE A 265 7.36 3.93 -13.83
N ALA A 266 7.61 3.02 -14.76
CA ALA A 266 8.95 2.50 -15.03
C ALA A 266 9.87 3.54 -15.69
N THR A 267 9.30 4.46 -16.46
CA THR A 267 10.04 5.39 -17.32
C THR A 267 10.01 6.84 -16.87
N HIS A 268 9.24 7.16 -15.82
CA HIS A 268 9.14 8.49 -15.25
C HIS A 268 9.62 8.50 -13.80
N ARG A 269 10.45 9.49 -13.46
CA ARG A 269 10.93 9.73 -12.10
C ARG A 269 10.12 10.85 -11.46
N PHE A 270 9.53 10.55 -10.31
CA PHE A 270 8.88 11.55 -9.46
C PHE A 270 9.92 12.53 -8.90
N LYS A 271 9.59 13.82 -8.90
CA LYS A 271 10.32 14.90 -8.24
C LYS A 271 9.33 15.82 -7.53
N LYS A 272 9.73 16.32 -6.37
CA LYS A 272 9.00 17.37 -5.66
C LYS A 272 9.98 18.48 -5.30
N GLU A 273 9.78 19.66 -5.87
CA GLU A 273 10.64 20.83 -5.65
C GLU A 273 9.74 22.02 -5.29
N SER A 274 10.03 22.69 -4.17
CA SER A 274 9.26 23.85 -3.69
C SER A 274 7.74 23.61 -3.60
N GLY A 275 7.32 22.40 -3.22
CA GLY A 275 5.90 22.01 -3.11
C GLY A 275 5.25 21.55 -4.41
N ILE A 276 5.87 21.79 -5.56
CA ILE A 276 5.38 21.39 -6.89
C ILE A 276 5.80 19.95 -7.16
N SER A 277 4.83 19.11 -7.52
CA SER A 277 5.08 17.72 -7.90
C SER A 277 5.18 17.58 -9.41
N ALA A 278 6.19 16.87 -9.88
CA ALA A 278 6.41 16.64 -11.30
C ALA A 278 6.91 15.21 -11.56
N TYR A 279 6.57 14.69 -12.74
CA TYR A 279 7.19 13.49 -13.29
C TYR A 279 8.09 13.88 -14.46
N GLN A 280 9.36 13.50 -14.37
CA GLN A 280 10.32 13.67 -15.44
C GLN A 280 10.50 12.34 -16.18
N PHE A 281 10.34 12.35 -17.51
CA PHE A 281 10.70 11.20 -18.34
C PHE A 281 12.22 10.96 -18.27
N VAL A 282 12.61 9.73 -17.94
CA VAL A 282 14.02 9.28 -17.79
C VAL A 282 14.35 8.08 -18.69
N GLY A 283 13.47 7.73 -19.63
CA GLY A 283 13.63 6.56 -20.49
C GLY A 283 13.69 5.26 -19.69
N SER A 284 14.56 4.34 -20.08
CA SER A 284 14.82 3.10 -19.34
C SER A 284 15.75 3.27 -18.13
N ASN A 285 16.11 4.51 -17.78
CA ASN A 285 17.02 4.84 -16.69
C ASN A 285 18.32 4.01 -16.77
N ALA A 286 19.04 4.12 -17.90
CA ALA A 286 20.22 3.31 -18.21
C ALA A 286 19.93 1.79 -18.14
N ARG A 287 18.80 1.37 -18.72
CA ARG A 287 18.35 -0.04 -18.80
C ARG A 287 18.11 -0.69 -17.44
N GLN A 288 17.85 0.11 -16.40
CA GLN A 288 17.51 -0.35 -15.06
C GLN A 288 16.00 -0.41 -14.80
N ALA A 289 15.21 0.30 -15.60
CA ALA A 289 13.76 0.33 -15.48
C ALA A 289 13.17 -1.08 -15.57
N VAL A 290 12.18 -1.34 -14.72
CA VAL A 290 11.65 -2.67 -14.48
C VAL A 290 10.13 -2.64 -14.40
N ILE A 291 9.51 -3.68 -14.93
CA ILE A 291 8.08 -3.98 -14.78
C ILE A 291 7.97 -5.31 -14.04
N TYR A 292 7.32 -5.29 -12.89
CA TYR A 292 6.94 -6.49 -12.16
C TYR A 292 5.58 -6.97 -12.66
N VAL A 293 5.47 -8.27 -12.93
CA VAL A 293 4.24 -8.95 -13.35
C VAL A 293 3.77 -9.81 -12.21
N ILE A 294 2.59 -9.50 -11.66
CA ILE A 294 2.07 -10.06 -10.42
C ILE A 294 0.73 -10.74 -10.73
N LYS A 295 0.51 -11.93 -10.17
CA LYS A 295 -0.79 -12.61 -10.28
C LYS A 295 -1.79 -11.95 -9.33
N GLU A 296 -2.97 -11.60 -9.83
CA GLU A 296 -4.07 -11.19 -8.96
C GLU A 296 -4.50 -12.34 -8.04
N ASP A 297 -4.63 -12.04 -6.75
CA ASP A 297 -5.30 -12.89 -5.78
C ASP A 297 -6.46 -12.13 -5.16
N ARG A 298 -7.69 -12.61 -5.33
CA ARG A 298 -8.90 -11.89 -4.93
C ARG A 298 -9.10 -11.82 -3.41
N ASN A 299 -8.35 -12.60 -2.63
CA ASN A 299 -8.41 -12.55 -1.18
C ASN A 299 -7.40 -11.55 -0.60
N GLU A 300 -6.29 -11.31 -1.30
CA GLU A 300 -5.21 -10.41 -0.85
C GLU A 300 -5.19 -9.06 -1.59
N SER A 301 -5.92 -8.97 -2.70
CA SER A 301 -6.03 -7.76 -3.50
C SER A 301 -7.41 -7.12 -3.39
N THR A 302 -7.43 -5.79 -3.43
CA THR A 302 -8.66 -5.00 -3.46
C THR A 302 -8.62 -4.09 -4.68
N ASN A 303 -9.63 -4.21 -5.54
CA ASN A 303 -9.85 -3.23 -6.59
C ASN A 303 -10.35 -1.94 -5.96
N TYR A 304 -9.98 -0.80 -6.54
CA TYR A 304 -10.68 0.44 -6.21
C TYR A 304 -12.11 0.34 -6.75
N GLU A 305 -13.04 -0.10 -5.92
CA GLU A 305 -14.46 -0.13 -6.21
C GLU A 305 -15.12 1.19 -5.84
N ARG A 306 -16.21 1.51 -6.53
CA ARG A 306 -17.00 2.71 -6.25
C ARG A 306 -17.66 2.54 -4.89
N ILE A 307 -17.21 3.32 -3.91
CA ILE A 307 -17.83 3.37 -2.58
C ILE A 307 -18.80 4.53 -2.58
N ARG A 308 -20.04 4.24 -2.19
CA ARG A 308 -21.13 5.23 -2.08
C ARG A 308 -20.68 6.51 -1.36
N LEU A 309 -19.91 6.34 -0.29
CA LEU A 309 -19.30 7.40 0.52
C LEU A 309 -18.51 8.45 -0.29
N LEU A 310 -17.94 8.05 -1.42
CA LEU A 310 -17.05 8.86 -2.24
C LEU A 310 -17.72 9.31 -3.55
N ASP A 311 -19.01 9.05 -3.74
CA ASP A 311 -19.72 9.33 -4.99
C ASP A 311 -19.67 10.81 -5.38
N GLU A 312 -19.77 11.72 -4.40
CA GLU A 312 -19.77 13.17 -4.65
C GLU A 312 -18.36 13.74 -4.86
N LEU A 313 -17.36 13.13 -4.23
CA LEU A 313 -15.95 13.54 -4.33
C LEU A 313 -15.24 12.93 -5.54
N ASP A 314 -15.75 11.80 -6.03
CA ASP A 314 -15.32 11.12 -7.23
C ASP A 314 -13.79 11.06 -7.42
N PRO A 315 -13.04 10.34 -6.56
CA PRO A 315 -11.58 10.31 -6.62
C PRO A 315 -11.08 9.79 -7.97
N GLN A 316 -10.40 10.62 -8.74
CA GLN A 316 -10.06 10.30 -10.13
C GLN A 316 -8.79 9.47 -10.27
N ARG A 317 -7.76 9.73 -9.47
CA ARG A 317 -6.44 9.09 -9.63
C ARG A 317 -6.46 7.55 -9.59
N PRO A 318 -7.12 6.88 -8.61
CA PRO A 318 -7.18 5.42 -8.61
C PRO A 318 -7.88 4.85 -9.85
N LYS A 319 -8.88 5.57 -10.38
CA LYS A 319 -9.64 5.17 -11.57
C LYS A 319 -8.79 5.29 -12.84
N LEU A 320 -8.18 6.44 -13.05
CA LEU A 320 -7.34 6.73 -14.23
C LEU A 320 -6.06 5.88 -14.26
N GLN A 321 -5.63 5.36 -13.11
CA GLN A 321 -4.50 4.43 -13.00
C GLN A 321 -4.91 2.96 -13.02
N SER A 322 -6.22 2.67 -13.16
CA SER A 322 -6.78 1.31 -13.13
C SER A 322 -6.25 0.48 -11.96
N CYS A 323 -6.33 1.10 -10.77
CA CYS A 323 -5.65 0.65 -9.56
C CYS A 323 -6.22 -0.64 -8.98
N VAL A 324 -5.30 -1.50 -8.57
CA VAL A 324 -5.52 -2.62 -7.65
C VAL A 324 -4.48 -2.52 -6.55
N ILE A 325 -4.90 -2.63 -5.29
CA ILE A 325 -3.95 -2.61 -4.17
C ILE A 325 -3.71 -4.00 -3.62
N PHE A 326 -2.48 -4.23 -3.16
CA PHE A 326 -2.18 -5.29 -2.20
C PHE A 326 -2.02 -4.67 -0.82
N GLY A 327 -2.88 -5.08 0.10
CA GLY A 327 -2.76 -4.71 1.50
C GLY A 327 -1.54 -5.37 2.14
N SER A 328 -0.91 -4.70 3.09
CA SER A 328 0.17 -5.30 3.87
C SER A 328 0.09 -4.89 5.33
N GLY A 329 0.70 -5.69 6.20
CA GLY A 329 0.70 -5.48 7.64
C GLY A 329 2.06 -5.77 8.26
N PRO A 330 2.21 -5.59 9.58
CA PRO A 330 3.48 -5.82 10.28
C PRO A 330 4.00 -7.27 10.17
N ASP A 331 3.13 -8.21 9.83
CA ASP A 331 3.43 -9.64 9.63
C ASP A 331 3.59 -10.04 8.16
N ALA A 332 3.32 -9.16 7.19
CA ALA A 332 3.45 -9.48 5.76
C ALA A 332 3.73 -8.22 4.93
N MET A 333 4.79 -7.49 5.29
CA MET A 333 5.08 -6.14 4.76
C MET A 333 5.39 -6.10 3.25
N ASN A 334 5.75 -7.24 2.67
CA ASN A 334 6.16 -7.45 1.28
C ASN A 334 5.28 -8.49 0.57
N LEU A 335 4.04 -8.67 1.03
CA LEU A 335 3.10 -9.71 0.59
C LEU A 335 3.00 -9.87 -0.94
N ALA A 336 2.99 -8.76 -1.69
CA ALA A 336 2.90 -8.78 -3.15
C ALA A 336 4.01 -9.59 -3.84
N ALA A 337 5.18 -9.76 -3.19
CA ALA A 337 6.26 -10.59 -3.72
C ALA A 337 5.90 -12.09 -3.78
N ASP A 338 4.94 -12.55 -2.96
CA ASP A 338 4.47 -13.94 -2.97
C ASP A 338 3.77 -14.31 -4.28
N PHE A 339 3.17 -13.29 -4.92
CA PHE A 339 2.36 -13.40 -6.13
C PHE A 339 3.12 -13.05 -7.42
N LEU A 340 4.42 -12.74 -7.31
CA LEU A 340 5.25 -12.35 -8.44
C LEU A 340 5.38 -13.51 -9.45
N GLN A 341 5.11 -13.22 -10.73
CA GLN A 341 5.16 -14.17 -11.85
C GLN A 341 6.31 -13.89 -12.81
N GLY A 342 6.85 -12.68 -12.81
CA GLY A 342 7.98 -12.32 -13.66
C GLY A 342 8.49 -10.90 -13.40
N ILE A 343 9.74 -10.68 -13.80
CA ILE A 343 10.40 -9.37 -13.78
C ILE A 343 10.86 -9.07 -15.19
N ILE A 344 10.48 -7.91 -15.74
CA ILE A 344 10.84 -7.50 -17.09
C ILE A 344 11.68 -6.23 -17.01
N PHE A 345 12.96 -6.33 -17.34
CA PHE A 345 13.83 -5.17 -17.54
C PHE A 345 13.61 -4.55 -18.91
N LEU A 346 13.57 -3.21 -18.96
CA LEU A 346 13.55 -2.45 -20.21
C LEU A 346 14.99 -2.28 -20.71
N ASP A 347 15.51 -3.29 -21.42
CA ASP A 347 16.89 -3.33 -21.93
C ASP A 347 17.01 -2.67 -23.31
N PHE A 348 16.43 -1.47 -23.43
CA PHE A 348 16.42 -0.66 -24.64
C PHE A 348 16.24 0.82 -24.28
N ASP A 349 16.54 1.70 -25.23
CA ASP A 349 16.37 3.13 -25.05
C ASP A 349 15.01 3.57 -25.61
N LEU A 350 14.25 4.35 -24.83
CA LEU A 350 12.98 4.92 -25.27
C LEU A 350 13.21 6.33 -25.80
N ALA A 351 12.75 6.59 -27.03
CA ALA A 351 12.87 7.89 -27.69
C ALA A 351 11.97 8.99 -27.08
N GLY A 352 10.95 8.62 -26.29
CA GLY A 352 10.01 9.57 -25.70
C GLY A 352 9.04 8.95 -24.68
N PRO A 353 8.19 9.78 -24.04
CA PRO A 353 7.40 9.45 -22.85
C PRO A 353 6.25 8.42 -23.00
N GLY A 354 6.24 7.62 -24.06
CA GLY A 354 5.19 6.60 -24.27
C GLY A 354 3.83 7.23 -24.59
N ARG A 355 2.75 6.46 -24.34
CA ARG A 355 1.37 6.84 -24.70
C ARG A 355 0.64 7.65 -23.62
N ILE A 356 0.99 7.43 -22.36
CA ILE A 356 0.32 8.03 -21.21
C ILE A 356 1.14 9.24 -20.74
N GLY A 357 0.49 10.41 -20.72
CA GLY A 357 1.06 11.63 -20.15
C GLY A 357 0.71 11.80 -18.67
N VAL A 358 1.46 12.66 -17.96
CA VAL A 358 1.24 12.95 -16.53
C VAL A 358 -0.21 13.38 -16.26
N GLY A 359 -0.72 14.36 -17.02
CA GLY A 359 -2.08 14.87 -16.83
C GLY A 359 -3.20 13.87 -17.13
N HIS A 360 -2.90 12.74 -17.78
CA HIS A 360 -3.89 11.68 -18.02
C HIS A 360 -4.18 10.86 -16.76
N ILE A 361 -3.17 10.61 -15.93
CA ILE A 361 -3.28 9.75 -14.74
C ILE A 361 -3.14 10.50 -13.41
N PHE A 362 -2.77 11.78 -13.48
CA PHE A 362 -2.71 12.72 -12.37
C PHE A 362 -3.48 14.00 -12.73
N PRO A 363 -4.82 13.96 -12.71
CA PRO A 363 -5.65 15.14 -12.91
C PRO A 363 -5.32 16.22 -11.88
N ARG A 364 -5.58 17.46 -12.31
CA ARG A 364 -5.41 18.66 -11.49
C ARG A 364 -6.53 18.76 -10.46
N GLU A 365 -6.36 19.68 -9.51
CA GLU A 365 -7.38 19.99 -8.50
C GLU A 365 -8.73 20.39 -9.09
N GLU A 366 -8.74 21.09 -10.23
CA GLU A 366 -9.96 21.49 -10.94
C GLU A 366 -10.75 20.29 -11.51
N ASP A 367 -10.08 19.19 -11.80
CA ASP A 367 -10.65 17.98 -12.40
C ASP A 367 -10.84 16.85 -11.37
N ASP A 368 -10.39 17.04 -10.12
CA ASP A 368 -10.39 16.03 -9.06
C ASP A 368 -10.88 16.64 -7.74
N ARG A 369 -12.20 16.56 -7.52
CA ARG A 369 -12.86 17.11 -6.32
C ARG A 369 -12.33 16.50 -5.03
N PHE A 370 -11.88 15.26 -5.06
CA PHE A 370 -11.28 14.63 -3.90
C PHE A 370 -9.91 15.24 -3.56
N LEU A 371 -9.08 15.53 -4.57
CA LEU A 371 -7.84 16.28 -4.35
C LEU A 371 -8.11 17.67 -3.75
N ALA A 372 -9.11 18.39 -4.27
CA ALA A 372 -9.54 19.67 -3.70
C ALA A 372 -9.97 19.51 -2.23
N ALA A 373 -10.79 18.50 -1.92
CA ALA A 373 -11.23 18.21 -0.56
C ALA A 373 -10.05 17.90 0.38
N LEU A 374 -9.06 17.10 -0.05
CA LEU A 374 -7.84 16.83 0.72
C LEU A 374 -7.08 18.12 1.00
N LYS A 375 -6.88 18.96 -0.02
CA LYS A 375 -6.18 20.24 0.13
C LYS A 375 -6.95 21.21 1.01
N SER A 376 -8.28 21.22 1.03
CA SER A 376 -9.01 22.15 1.90
C SER A 376 -9.02 21.72 3.36
N ASN A 377 -9.00 20.41 3.63
CA ASN A 377 -9.28 19.86 4.96
C ASN A 377 -8.05 19.30 5.69
N LEU A 378 -7.01 18.86 4.97
CA LEU A 378 -5.77 18.44 5.62
C LEU A 378 -4.91 19.65 6.02
N THR A 379 -4.22 19.49 7.14
CA THR A 379 -3.32 20.50 7.70
C THR A 379 -1.94 19.89 7.99
N GLY A 380 -0.95 20.75 8.26
CA GLY A 380 0.38 20.34 8.66
C GLY A 380 1.11 19.48 7.60
N ARG A 381 1.87 18.50 8.06
CA ARG A 381 2.79 17.73 7.22
C ARG A 381 2.10 16.79 6.22
N PRO A 382 0.96 16.12 6.53
CA PRO A 382 0.22 15.38 5.51
C PRO A 382 -0.22 16.28 4.35
N ARG A 383 -0.70 17.49 4.63
CA ARG A 383 -1.04 18.46 3.59
C ARG A 383 0.17 18.80 2.72
N GLU A 384 1.32 19.06 3.33
CA GLU A 384 2.58 19.33 2.62
C GLU A 384 3.07 18.13 1.80
N ALA A 385 2.71 16.91 2.19
CA ALA A 385 3.08 15.69 1.48
C ALA A 385 2.23 15.43 0.23
N LEU A 386 1.00 15.97 0.17
CA LEU A 386 0.10 15.82 -0.99
C LEU A 386 0.82 16.12 -2.31
N THR A 387 0.55 15.29 -3.31
CA THR A 387 1.13 15.43 -4.65
C THR A 387 0.24 16.32 -5.50
N ASP A 388 0.79 17.46 -5.94
CA ASP A 388 0.11 18.48 -6.72
C ASP A 388 0.84 18.70 -8.04
N PHE A 389 0.24 18.21 -9.13
CA PHE A 389 0.86 18.23 -10.45
C PHE A 389 0.38 19.46 -11.23
N TYR A 390 1.21 20.50 -11.27
CA TYR A 390 1.02 21.62 -12.19
C TYR A 390 1.54 21.22 -13.56
N SER A 391 0.78 21.50 -14.61
CA SER A 391 1.32 21.43 -15.97
C SER A 391 2.03 22.75 -16.26
N HIS A 392 3.30 22.68 -16.62
CA HIS A 392 3.92 23.75 -17.40
C HIS A 392 3.47 23.65 -18.86
#